data_AF-A0AAW5Q941-F1
#
_entry.id   AF-A0AAW5Q941-F1
#
_cell.length_a   1.000
_cell.length_b   1.000
_cell.length_c   1.000
_cell.angle_alpha   90.00
_cell.angle_beta   90.00
_cell.angle_gamma   90.00
#
_symmetry.space_group_name_H-M   'P 1'
#
loop_
_entity.id
_entity.type
_entity.pdbx_description
1 polymer ?
#
loop_
_entity_poly.entity_id
_entity_poly.type
_entity_poly.pdbx_seq_one_letter_code
_entity_poly.pdbx_strand_id
1 'polypeptide(L)'
;MAAEPSAKERAWVIFDRIVAEAAPAGAYTNPWSRHADGRLEYAPDYETLVRLLGVPLYLGVDTRTGVPALSLDVWLSYELRRAGFDADATWPRGTHPRILPMPVANLLKAVPAKERAQLNARLTRSSAVAGVTSASANILGKNYLKQVDVIMTDWATGPELLISTKRMDSSYGKNAANRVEESYGDAKNLRLRHPLAALGFVFGLRSDILQKEPDTAEWLIDLLGKLGREDDAYHATCLVMIEYADTLAPPTESGEELEDPLAAAGLTVDEDAGTELSDVPPSEVDRALANLPIVTIRHDAVPDHLSPSTFLAKMVERVLDATPVNLHKVARRRRMDAGTRANSLVEEQTHEA
;
A
#
# COMPACT_ATOMS: atom_id res chain seq x y z
N MET A 1 -12.52 -15.62 28.39
CA MET A 1 -13.28 -15.38 27.16
C MET A 1 -12.32 -14.74 26.18
N ALA A 2 -12.25 -15.19 24.93
CA ALA A 2 -11.42 -14.50 23.93
C ALA A 2 -11.97 -13.08 23.74
N ALA A 3 -11.09 -12.09 23.62
CA ALA A 3 -11.49 -10.72 23.33
C ALA A 3 -12.13 -10.67 21.93
N GLU A 4 -13.15 -9.83 21.75
CA GLU A 4 -13.71 -9.59 20.41
C GLU A 4 -12.64 -8.91 19.52
N PRO A 5 -12.53 -9.31 18.24
CA PRO A 5 -11.60 -8.65 17.33
C PRO A 5 -11.85 -7.16 17.18
N SER A 6 -10.78 -6.40 17.22
CA SER A 6 -10.75 -5.01 16.77
C SER A 6 -11.19 -4.88 15.30
N ALA A 7 -11.57 -3.67 14.90
CA ALA A 7 -11.86 -3.35 13.50
C ALA A 7 -10.65 -3.62 12.58
N LYS A 8 -9.44 -3.33 13.05
CA LYS A 8 -8.19 -3.52 12.30
C LYS A 8 -7.88 -5.00 12.09
N GLU A 9 -8.12 -5.85 13.09
CA GLU A 9 -7.97 -7.32 12.94
C GLU A 9 -8.96 -7.89 11.93
N ARG A 10 -10.25 -7.52 12.02
CA ARG A 10 -11.27 -7.93 11.04
C ARG A 10 -10.90 -7.48 9.63
N ALA A 11 -10.46 -6.22 9.48
CA ALA A 11 -10.03 -5.69 8.19
C ALA A 11 -8.87 -6.51 7.61
N TRP A 12 -7.86 -6.85 8.42
CA TRP A 12 -6.72 -7.64 7.96
C TRP A 12 -7.11 -9.02 7.43
N VAL A 13 -8.00 -9.73 8.12
CA VAL A 13 -8.45 -11.05 7.65
C VAL A 13 -9.17 -10.94 6.29
N ILE A 14 -9.99 -9.90 6.11
CA ILE A 14 -10.68 -9.65 4.83
C ILE A 14 -9.68 -9.23 3.74
N PHE A 15 -8.73 -8.34 4.06
CA PHE A 15 -7.67 -7.91 3.14
C PHE A 15 -6.81 -9.07 2.66
N ASP A 16 -6.38 -9.95 3.56
CA ASP A 16 -5.58 -11.13 3.21
C ASP A 16 -6.33 -12.03 2.23
N ARG A 17 -7.65 -12.17 2.41
CA ARG A 17 -8.50 -12.98 1.53
C ARG A 17 -8.65 -12.34 0.15
N ILE A 18 -8.85 -11.03 0.07
CA ILE A 18 -8.90 -10.29 -1.21
C ILE A 18 -7.56 -10.44 -1.96
N VAL A 19 -6.44 -10.23 -1.28
CA VAL A 19 -5.10 -10.34 -1.88
C VAL A 19 -4.79 -11.78 -2.33
N ALA A 20 -5.19 -12.79 -1.54
CA ALA A 20 -5.00 -14.19 -1.89
C ALA A 20 -5.83 -14.62 -3.11
N GLU A 21 -7.02 -14.03 -3.31
CA GLU A 21 -7.83 -14.25 -4.51
C GLU A 21 -7.27 -13.53 -5.74
N ALA A 22 -6.70 -12.33 -5.56
CA ALA A 22 -6.07 -11.56 -6.64
C ALA A 22 -4.74 -12.18 -7.10
N ALA A 23 -4.03 -12.89 -6.22
CA ALA A 23 -2.81 -13.62 -6.54
C ALA A 23 -2.86 -15.08 -6.04
N PRO A 24 -3.66 -15.96 -6.69
CA PRO A 24 -3.80 -17.36 -6.28
C PRO A 24 -2.46 -18.07 -6.21
N ALA A 25 -2.19 -18.74 -5.08
CA ALA A 25 -0.92 -19.40 -4.80
C ALA A 25 0.33 -18.48 -4.93
N GLY A 26 0.17 -17.16 -4.76
CA GLY A 26 1.24 -16.18 -4.94
C GLY A 26 1.61 -15.91 -6.40
N ALA A 27 0.78 -16.34 -7.35
CA ALA A 27 0.96 -16.05 -8.76
C ALA A 27 0.33 -14.70 -9.12
N TYR A 28 1.16 -13.73 -9.48
CA TYR A 28 0.73 -12.38 -9.86
C TYR A 28 0.69 -12.23 -11.39
N THR A 29 -0.28 -11.47 -11.90
CA THR A 29 -0.29 -11.02 -13.30
C THR A 29 0.85 -10.03 -13.58
N ASN A 30 1.25 -9.89 -14.84
CA ASN A 30 2.26 -8.88 -15.21
C ASN A 30 1.57 -7.51 -15.37
N PRO A 31 1.95 -6.48 -14.59
CA PRO A 31 1.33 -5.16 -14.67
C PRO A 31 1.82 -4.35 -15.87
N TRP A 32 2.93 -4.75 -16.50
CA TRP A 32 3.49 -3.99 -17.61
C TRP A 32 2.84 -4.38 -18.94
N SER A 33 2.26 -3.40 -19.61
CA SER A 33 1.85 -3.48 -21.01
C SER A 33 2.82 -2.68 -21.87
N ARG A 34 2.96 -3.09 -23.14
CA ARG A 34 3.73 -2.36 -24.14
C ARG A 34 2.77 -1.91 -25.24
N HIS A 35 2.74 -0.61 -25.47
CA HIS A 35 2.00 0.01 -26.56
C HIS A 35 2.68 -0.24 -27.91
N ALA A 36 1.94 -0.06 -29.00
CA ALA A 36 2.47 -0.24 -30.36
C ALA A 36 3.64 0.70 -30.69
N ASP A 37 3.72 1.86 -30.03
CA ASP A 37 4.81 2.83 -30.13
C ASP A 37 6.05 2.46 -29.27
N GLY A 38 6.00 1.32 -28.58
CA GLY A 38 7.06 0.84 -27.70
C GLY A 38 7.02 1.38 -26.27
N ARG A 39 6.13 2.33 -25.96
CA ARG A 39 5.97 2.89 -24.61
C ARG A 39 5.50 1.80 -23.64
N LEU A 40 6.15 1.76 -22.48
CA LEU A 40 5.71 0.92 -21.37
C LEU A 40 4.67 1.66 -20.55
N GLU A 41 3.61 0.96 -20.17
CA GLU A 41 2.61 1.45 -19.25
C GLU A 41 2.43 0.43 -18.12
N TYR A 42 2.29 0.94 -16.91
CA TYR A 42 1.93 0.14 -15.75
C TYR A 42 0.40 0.12 -15.65
N ALA A 43 -0.24 -1.03 -15.77
CA ALA A 43 -1.68 -1.21 -15.64
C ALA A 43 -2.01 -1.65 -14.20
N PRO A 44 -2.47 -0.74 -13.31
CA PRO A 44 -2.78 -1.10 -11.94
C PRO A 44 -4.01 -2.00 -11.86
N ASP A 45 -4.04 -2.88 -10.87
CA ASP A 45 -5.18 -3.74 -10.58
C ASP A 45 -6.23 -2.96 -9.78
N TYR A 46 -7.05 -2.22 -10.51
CA TYR A 46 -8.13 -1.44 -9.93
C TYR A 46 -9.24 -2.32 -9.34
N GLU A 47 -9.41 -3.55 -9.83
CA GLU A 47 -10.39 -4.50 -9.28
C GLU A 47 -10.03 -4.86 -7.83
N THR A 48 -8.76 -5.17 -7.59
CA THR A 48 -8.27 -5.39 -6.22
C THR A 48 -8.38 -4.11 -5.38
N LEU A 49 -8.05 -2.93 -5.92
CA LEU A 49 -8.15 -1.66 -5.21
C LEU A 49 -9.58 -1.38 -4.71
N VAL A 50 -10.59 -1.48 -5.58
CA VAL A 50 -11.98 -1.16 -5.20
C VAL A 50 -12.52 -2.13 -4.15
N ARG A 51 -12.12 -3.41 -4.20
CA ARG A 51 -12.48 -4.39 -3.17
C ARG A 51 -11.86 -4.04 -1.82
N LEU A 52 -10.57 -3.68 -1.79
CA LEU A 52 -9.88 -3.25 -0.57
C LEU A 52 -10.51 -1.97 0.01
N LEU A 53 -10.85 -0.99 -0.82
CA LEU A 53 -11.52 0.25 -0.40
C LEU A 53 -12.94 0.00 0.13
N GLY A 54 -13.61 -1.07 -0.32
CA GLY A 54 -14.93 -1.47 0.18
C GLY A 54 -14.90 -2.00 1.63
N VAL A 55 -13.78 -2.54 2.10
CA VAL A 55 -13.67 -3.12 3.46
C VAL A 55 -13.94 -2.11 4.58
N PRO A 56 -13.29 -0.92 4.65
CA PRO A 56 -13.60 0.06 5.69
C PRO A 56 -15.06 0.52 5.65
N LEU A 57 -15.66 0.63 4.45
CA LEU A 57 -17.07 0.98 4.29
C LEU A 57 -17.99 -0.14 4.81
N TYR A 58 -17.68 -1.40 4.51
CA TYR A 58 -18.40 -2.56 5.04
C TYR A 58 -18.38 -2.61 6.56
N LEU A 59 -17.21 -2.35 7.15
CA LEU A 59 -17.03 -2.34 8.60
C LEU A 59 -17.64 -1.09 9.27
N GLY A 60 -18.02 -0.06 8.50
CA GLY A 60 -18.57 1.18 9.02
C GLY A 60 -17.57 1.95 9.90
N VAL A 61 -16.27 1.82 9.61
CA VAL A 61 -15.20 2.40 10.42
C VAL A 61 -14.82 3.79 9.91
N ASP A 62 -14.52 4.69 10.83
CA ASP A 62 -14.03 6.03 10.50
C ASP A 62 -12.50 6.07 10.31
N THR A 63 -11.99 7.22 9.87
CA THR A 63 -10.57 7.46 9.58
C THR A 63 -9.65 7.26 10.80
N ARG A 64 -10.13 7.48 12.03
CA ARG A 64 -9.35 7.34 13.27
C ARG A 64 -8.92 5.91 13.54
N THR A 65 -9.58 4.93 12.91
CA THR A 65 -9.19 3.53 13.01
C THR A 65 -7.93 3.21 12.19
N GLY A 66 -7.49 4.10 11.31
CA GLY A 66 -6.39 3.88 10.36
C GLY A 66 -6.69 2.88 9.24
N VAL A 67 -7.76 2.07 9.37
CA VAL A 67 -8.18 1.07 8.38
C VAL A 67 -8.46 1.68 7.00
N PRO A 68 -9.07 2.88 6.88
CA PRO A 68 -9.29 3.51 5.59
C PRO A 68 -7.99 3.77 4.80
N ALA A 69 -6.94 4.28 5.45
CA ALA A 69 -5.62 4.47 4.82
C ALA A 69 -4.93 3.13 4.56
N LEU A 70 -5.04 2.18 5.50
CA LEU A 70 -4.45 0.85 5.41
C LEU A 70 -4.86 0.09 4.13
N SER A 71 -6.08 0.29 3.64
CA SER A 71 -6.53 -0.30 2.37
C SER A 71 -5.64 0.10 1.17
N LEU A 72 -5.11 1.32 1.16
CA LEU A 72 -4.15 1.80 0.16
C LEU A 72 -2.78 1.15 0.37
N ASP A 73 -2.32 1.03 1.61
CA ASP A 73 -1.01 0.43 1.94
C ASP A 73 -0.92 -1.02 1.47
N VAL A 74 -2.01 -1.77 1.71
CA VAL A 74 -2.15 -3.17 1.29
C VAL A 74 -2.14 -3.26 -0.23
N TRP A 75 -2.89 -2.39 -0.90
CA TRP A 75 -2.95 -2.35 -2.36
C TRP A 75 -1.58 -2.01 -2.98
N LEU A 76 -0.91 -0.99 -2.49
CA LEU A 76 0.41 -0.57 -2.96
C LEU A 76 1.46 -1.67 -2.77
N SER A 77 1.46 -2.33 -1.60
CA SER A 77 2.36 -3.45 -1.34
C SER A 77 2.05 -4.65 -2.23
N TYR A 78 0.76 -4.91 -2.50
CA TYR A 78 0.32 -5.90 -3.49
C TYR A 78 0.83 -5.55 -4.89
N GLU A 79 0.71 -4.29 -5.32
CA GLU A 79 1.19 -3.83 -6.62
C GLU A 79 2.71 -3.94 -6.75
N LEU A 80 3.49 -3.65 -5.72
CA LEU A 80 4.95 -3.82 -5.76
C LEU A 80 5.34 -5.30 -5.91
N ARG A 81 4.64 -6.23 -5.25
CA ARG A 81 4.81 -7.67 -5.48
C ARG A 81 4.35 -8.08 -6.88
N ARG A 82 3.29 -7.46 -7.39
CA ARG A 82 2.81 -7.59 -8.77
C ARG A 82 3.78 -6.97 -9.79
N ALA A 83 4.59 -5.99 -9.42
CA ALA A 83 5.69 -5.49 -10.25
C ALA A 83 6.85 -6.50 -10.32
N GLY A 84 6.94 -7.43 -9.37
CA GLY A 84 7.94 -8.49 -9.31
C GLY A 84 8.99 -8.32 -8.21
N PHE A 85 8.76 -7.43 -7.24
CA PHE A 85 9.58 -7.34 -6.02
C PHE A 85 9.29 -8.51 -5.07
N ASP A 86 10.24 -8.83 -4.20
CA ASP A 86 10.13 -9.98 -3.30
C ASP A 86 8.99 -9.79 -2.29
N ALA A 87 8.23 -10.85 -2.05
CA ALA A 87 7.05 -10.84 -1.20
C ALA A 87 7.36 -10.51 0.27
N ASP A 88 8.55 -10.89 0.74
CA ASP A 88 9.01 -10.62 2.10
C ASP A 88 9.81 -9.31 2.20
N ALA A 89 10.26 -8.73 1.09
CA ALA A 89 10.96 -7.44 1.09
C ALA A 89 10.00 -6.24 1.06
N THR A 90 8.77 -6.44 0.59
CA THR A 90 7.74 -5.39 0.48
C THR A 90 6.77 -5.46 1.65
N TRP A 91 6.69 -4.40 2.46
CA TRP A 91 5.82 -4.32 3.63
C TRP A 91 4.74 -3.23 3.47
N PRO A 92 3.51 -3.47 3.99
CA PRO A 92 3.06 -4.68 4.68
C PRO A 92 3.00 -5.95 3.80
N ARG A 93 3.39 -7.08 4.39
CA ARG A 93 3.26 -8.41 3.79
C ARG A 93 1.78 -8.79 3.66
N GLY A 94 1.46 -9.54 2.61
CA GLY A 94 0.12 -10.11 2.39
C GLY A 94 -0.25 -11.25 3.34
N THR A 95 0.64 -11.60 4.28
CA THR A 95 0.38 -12.55 5.36
C THR A 95 1.08 -12.07 6.63
N HIS A 96 0.55 -12.43 7.79
CA HIS A 96 1.22 -12.18 9.07
C HIS A 96 2.57 -12.93 9.15
N PRO A 97 3.63 -12.35 9.75
CA PRO A 97 3.75 -10.98 10.26
C PRO A 97 3.82 -9.94 9.14
N ARG A 98 3.26 -8.74 9.36
CA ARG A 98 3.23 -7.67 8.34
C ARG A 98 4.61 -7.15 7.97
N ILE A 99 5.56 -7.26 8.90
CA ILE A 99 6.98 -6.99 8.67
C ILE A 99 7.77 -8.24 9.01
N LEU A 100 8.63 -8.64 8.07
CA LEU A 100 9.57 -9.74 8.25
C LEU A 100 10.88 -9.39 7.55
N PRO A 101 11.96 -9.09 8.28
CA PRO A 101 13.26 -8.82 7.70
C PRO A 101 13.71 -9.96 6.79
N MET A 102 14.21 -9.61 5.61
CA MET A 102 14.68 -10.57 4.61
C MET A 102 15.68 -11.62 5.15
N PRO A 103 16.64 -11.28 6.04
CA PRO A 103 17.49 -12.30 6.66
C PRO A 103 16.71 -13.39 7.42
N VAL A 104 15.61 -13.02 8.08
CA VAL A 104 14.73 -13.96 8.80
C VAL A 104 13.94 -14.80 7.80
N ALA A 105 13.39 -14.19 6.75
CA ALA A 105 12.71 -14.91 5.69
C ALA A 105 13.63 -15.94 5.00
N ASN A 106 14.88 -15.57 4.75
CA ASN A 106 15.89 -16.46 4.17
C ASN A 106 16.24 -17.61 5.12
N LEU A 107 16.37 -17.35 6.42
CA LEU A 107 16.56 -18.40 7.43
C LEU A 107 15.39 -19.39 7.42
N LEU A 108 14.15 -18.90 7.40
CA LEU A 108 12.96 -19.76 7.34
C LEU A 108 12.97 -20.65 6.10
N LYS A 109 13.38 -20.13 4.94
CA LYS A 109 13.52 -20.88 3.68
C LYS A 109 14.61 -21.95 3.76
N ALA A 110 15.69 -21.70 4.49
CA ALA A 110 16.86 -22.59 4.58
C ALA A 110 16.70 -23.76 5.56
N VAL A 111 15.93 -23.60 6.64
CA VAL A 111 15.77 -24.65 7.66
C VAL A 111 14.81 -25.78 7.23
N PRO A 112 15.01 -27.02 7.71
CA PRO A 112 14.08 -28.14 7.61
C PRO A 112 12.62 -27.80 7.92
N ALA A 113 11.68 -28.50 7.27
CA ALA A 113 10.25 -28.22 7.35
C ALA A 113 9.69 -28.21 8.79
N LYS A 114 10.19 -29.11 9.66
CA LYS A 114 9.78 -29.17 11.06
C LYS A 114 10.19 -27.91 11.84
N GLU A 115 11.43 -27.48 11.68
CA GLU A 115 11.97 -26.28 12.32
C GLU A 115 11.31 -25.02 11.77
N ARG A 116 11.10 -24.97 10.44
CA ARG A 116 10.34 -23.90 9.79
C ARG A 116 8.94 -23.76 10.38
N ALA A 117 8.21 -24.87 10.55
CA ALA A 117 6.88 -24.85 11.13
C ALA A 117 6.89 -24.33 12.58
N GLN A 118 7.89 -24.73 13.38
CA GLN A 118 8.07 -24.24 14.75
C GLN A 118 8.40 -22.75 14.81
N LEU A 119 9.29 -22.26 13.93
CA LEU A 119 9.64 -20.84 13.87
C LEU A 119 8.48 -19.99 13.37
N ASN A 120 7.78 -20.43 12.32
CA ASN A 120 6.57 -19.76 11.84
C ASN A 120 5.53 -19.67 12.95
N ALA A 121 5.25 -20.77 13.64
CA ALA A 121 4.31 -20.78 14.76
C ALA A 121 4.71 -19.81 15.88
N ARG A 122 6.00 -19.52 16.08
CA ARG A 122 6.47 -18.49 17.04
C ARG A 122 6.30 -17.09 16.51
N LEU A 123 6.63 -16.85 15.24
CA LEU A 123 6.49 -15.56 14.58
C LEU A 123 5.02 -15.12 14.42
N THR A 124 4.07 -16.07 14.48
CA THR A 124 2.63 -15.82 14.31
C THR A 124 1.81 -15.89 15.59
N ARG A 125 2.36 -16.30 16.75
CA ARG A 125 1.61 -16.61 18.00
C ARG A 125 1.36 -15.45 18.97
N SER A 126 1.56 -14.20 18.55
CA SER A 126 1.35 -13.00 19.39
C SER A 126 2.44 -12.73 20.43
N SER A 127 3.53 -12.19 19.93
CA SER A 127 4.01 -10.84 20.21
C SER A 127 4.90 -10.56 19.01
N ALA A 128 4.84 -9.36 18.44
CA ALA A 128 5.92 -8.91 17.58
C ALA A 128 7.24 -9.34 18.25
N VAL A 129 8.00 -10.25 17.63
CA VAL A 129 9.29 -10.66 18.21
C VAL A 129 10.09 -9.37 18.23
N ALA A 130 10.37 -8.83 19.41
CA ALA A 130 10.86 -7.47 19.55
C ALA A 130 12.09 -7.23 18.68
N GLY A 131 12.04 -6.21 17.83
CA GLY A 131 13.11 -5.89 16.88
C GLY A 131 13.19 -6.80 15.65
N VAL A 132 12.25 -7.74 15.47
CA VAL A 132 12.23 -8.73 14.39
C VAL A 132 10.95 -8.65 13.58
N THR A 133 9.78 -8.65 14.22
CA THR A 133 8.49 -8.46 13.53
C THR A 133 7.77 -7.25 14.13
N SER A 134 6.90 -6.62 13.36
CA SER A 134 6.08 -5.48 13.79
C SER A 134 4.85 -5.36 12.88
N ALA A 135 3.79 -4.71 13.37
CA ALA A 135 2.66 -4.32 12.52
C ALA A 135 2.98 -3.06 11.68
N SER A 136 3.84 -2.18 12.18
CA SER A 136 4.18 -0.88 11.58
C SER A 136 5.67 -0.75 11.31
N ALA A 137 6.05 -0.14 10.18
CA ALA A 137 7.44 -0.02 9.75
C ALA A 137 8.01 1.32 10.18
N ASN A 138 8.85 1.31 11.22
CA ASN A 138 9.54 2.50 11.69
C ASN A 138 10.95 2.56 11.10
N ILE A 139 11.29 3.72 10.53
CA ILE A 139 12.63 3.98 10.01
C ILE A 139 13.15 5.32 10.48
N LEU A 140 14.44 5.39 10.78
CA LEU A 140 15.09 6.65 11.12
C LEU A 140 15.07 7.60 9.91
N GLY A 141 14.44 8.75 10.08
CA GLY A 141 14.57 9.90 9.19
C GLY A 141 15.78 10.77 9.57
N LYS A 142 15.85 11.99 9.06
CA LYS A 142 16.93 12.93 9.38
C LYS A 142 16.94 13.30 10.85
N ASN A 143 15.78 13.64 11.39
CA ASN A 143 15.64 14.23 12.73
C ASN A 143 14.96 13.30 13.73
N TYR A 144 14.04 12.45 13.26
CA TYR A 144 13.24 11.55 14.10
C TYR A 144 12.86 10.26 13.35
N LEU A 145 12.41 9.23 14.09
CA LEU A 145 11.85 8.01 13.50
C LEU A 145 10.53 8.37 12.80
N LYS A 146 10.31 7.81 11.61
CA LYS A 146 9.04 7.94 10.90
C LYS A 146 8.45 6.55 10.72
N GLN A 147 7.17 6.42 11.04
CA GLN A 147 6.37 5.31 10.55
C GLN A 147 6.09 5.51 9.06
N VAL A 148 6.55 4.58 8.23
CA VAL A 148 6.33 4.59 6.77
C VAL A 148 5.33 3.51 6.43
N ASP A 149 4.31 3.88 5.66
CA ASP A 149 3.13 3.04 5.42
C ASP A 149 3.44 1.86 4.50
N VAL A 150 4.24 2.11 3.44
CA VAL A 150 4.75 1.07 2.55
C VAL A 150 6.25 1.22 2.35
N ILE A 151 6.99 0.15 2.63
CA ILE A 151 8.46 0.15 2.59
C ILE A 151 8.98 -1.08 1.87
N MET A 152 10.09 -0.89 1.15
CA MET A 152 10.96 -1.97 0.71
C MET A 152 12.38 -1.71 1.17
N THR A 153 12.95 -2.67 1.90
CA THR A 153 14.28 -2.54 2.49
C THR A 153 14.93 -3.91 2.68
N ASP A 154 16.25 -3.95 2.53
CA ASP A 154 17.08 -5.12 2.84
C ASP A 154 18.40 -4.67 3.48
N TRP A 155 19.06 -5.57 4.20
CA TRP A 155 20.38 -5.30 4.77
C TRP A 155 21.41 -4.87 3.72
N ALA A 156 21.39 -5.49 2.53
CA ALA A 156 22.37 -5.23 1.48
C ALA A 156 22.16 -3.90 0.75
N THR A 157 20.93 -3.41 0.69
CA THR A 157 20.55 -2.21 -0.09
C THR A 157 20.20 -1.02 0.78
N GLY A 158 19.90 -1.24 2.06
CA GLY A 158 19.15 -0.28 2.85
C GLY A 158 17.73 -0.08 2.29
N PRO A 159 17.07 1.03 2.64
CA PRO A 159 15.75 1.38 2.12
C PRO A 159 15.83 1.71 0.63
N GLU A 160 15.05 0.98 -0.15
CA GLU A 160 14.98 1.15 -1.60
C GLU A 160 13.73 1.94 -2.01
N LEU A 161 12.64 1.80 -1.24
CA LEU A 161 11.37 2.46 -1.50
C LEU A 161 10.67 2.79 -0.18
N LEU A 162 10.14 4.01 -0.11
CA LEU A 162 9.38 4.55 1.01
C LEU A 162 8.16 5.29 0.44
N ILE A 163 6.96 4.80 0.73
CA ILE A 163 5.72 5.45 0.32
C ILE A 163 4.90 5.79 1.55
N SER A 164 4.52 7.05 1.64
CA SER A 164 3.57 7.55 2.64
C SER A 164 2.16 7.58 2.04
N THR A 165 1.17 7.25 2.85
CA THR A 165 -0.24 7.24 2.44
C THR A 165 -1.07 8.12 3.37
N LYS A 166 -2.06 8.79 2.82
CA LYS A 166 -3.06 9.54 3.59
C LYS A 166 -4.42 9.38 2.94
N ARG A 167 -5.48 9.51 3.74
CA ARG A 167 -6.86 9.48 3.25
C ARG A 167 -7.68 10.61 3.85
N MET A 168 -8.60 11.16 3.06
CA MET A 168 -9.52 12.21 3.47
C MET A 168 -10.91 11.98 2.85
N ASP A 169 -11.92 11.82 3.71
CA ASP A 169 -13.30 11.54 3.32
C ASP A 169 -14.28 12.66 3.71
N SER A 170 -13.84 13.66 4.51
CA SER A 170 -14.63 14.83 4.90
C SER A 170 -13.77 15.98 5.46
N SER A 171 -14.41 17.05 5.97
CA SER A 171 -13.78 18.23 6.60
C SER A 171 -12.66 18.89 5.79
N TYR A 172 -12.82 18.94 4.48
CA TYR A 172 -11.75 19.28 3.53
C TYR A 172 -11.13 20.65 3.83
N GLY A 173 -11.94 21.70 3.93
CA GLY A 173 -11.45 23.06 4.18
C GLY A 173 -10.70 23.25 5.51
N LYS A 174 -10.89 22.35 6.49
CA LYS A 174 -10.15 22.38 7.76
C LYS A 174 -8.84 21.61 7.69
N ASN A 175 -8.85 20.47 7.03
CA ASN A 175 -7.76 19.49 7.14
C ASN A 175 -6.79 19.52 5.95
N ALA A 176 -7.21 20.00 4.77
CA ALA A 176 -6.43 19.91 3.54
C ALA A 176 -5.05 20.57 3.66
N ALA A 177 -4.98 21.78 4.21
CA ALA A 177 -3.71 22.50 4.37
C ALA A 177 -2.73 21.80 5.31
N ASN A 178 -3.22 21.36 6.48
CA ASN A 178 -2.41 20.66 7.45
C ASN A 178 -1.84 19.36 6.85
N ARG A 179 -2.63 18.61 6.06
CA ARG A 179 -2.16 17.38 5.41
C ARG A 179 -1.09 17.62 4.37
N VAL A 180 -1.22 18.68 3.59
CA VAL A 180 -0.19 19.03 2.61
C VAL A 180 1.09 19.45 3.34
N GLU A 181 1.02 20.31 4.35
CA GLU A 181 2.18 20.77 5.12
C GLU A 181 2.92 19.61 5.82
N GLU A 182 2.17 18.71 6.46
CA GLU A 182 2.71 17.50 7.07
C GLU A 182 3.48 16.64 6.04
N SER A 183 2.91 16.49 4.84
CA SER A 183 3.53 15.72 3.75
C SER A 183 4.86 16.34 3.29
N TYR A 184 4.98 17.68 3.29
CA TYR A 184 6.27 18.33 3.03
C TYR A 184 7.29 18.01 4.13
N GLY A 185 6.88 18.08 5.40
CA GLY A 185 7.75 17.76 6.54
C GLY A 185 8.27 16.33 6.48
N ASP A 186 7.39 15.37 6.22
CA ASP A 186 7.71 13.96 6.06
C ASP A 186 8.67 13.72 4.89
N ALA A 187 8.40 14.34 3.74
CA ALA A 187 9.27 14.27 2.58
C ALA A 187 10.70 14.72 2.94
N LYS A 188 10.87 15.87 3.60
CA LYS A 188 12.20 16.37 4.01
C LYS A 188 12.87 15.42 5.01
N ASN A 189 12.13 14.92 6.00
CA ASN A 189 12.68 14.03 7.02
C ASN A 189 13.21 12.74 6.40
N LEU A 190 12.49 12.14 5.45
CA LEU A 190 12.91 10.92 4.77
C LEU A 190 14.00 11.17 3.72
N ARG A 191 13.81 12.18 2.84
CA ARG A 191 14.68 12.47 1.69
C ARG A 191 16.11 12.78 2.11
N LEU A 192 16.28 13.55 3.18
CA LEU A 192 17.60 13.96 3.64
C LEU A 192 18.38 12.85 4.33
N ARG A 193 17.70 11.78 4.77
CA ARG A 193 18.35 10.59 5.33
C ARG A 193 18.59 9.51 4.28
N HIS A 194 17.63 9.31 3.38
CA HIS A 194 17.62 8.23 2.39
C HIS A 194 17.60 8.79 0.96
N PRO A 195 18.71 9.42 0.49
CA PRO A 195 18.73 10.11 -0.79
C PRO A 195 18.67 9.17 -2.01
N LEU A 196 18.87 7.87 -1.82
CA LEU A 196 18.81 6.86 -2.89
C LEU A 196 17.48 6.10 -2.93
N ALA A 197 16.66 6.19 -1.88
CA ALA A 197 15.36 5.54 -1.86
C ALA A 197 14.39 6.22 -2.84
N ALA A 198 13.55 5.44 -3.51
CA ALA A 198 12.37 5.96 -4.18
C ALA A 198 11.37 6.44 -3.12
N LEU A 199 10.89 7.68 -3.24
CA LEU A 199 10.03 8.32 -2.24
C LEU A 199 8.72 8.65 -2.92
N GLY A 200 7.62 8.12 -2.42
CA GLY A 200 6.29 8.33 -2.98
C GLY A 200 5.29 8.82 -1.94
N PHE A 201 4.24 9.48 -2.41
CA PHE A 201 3.11 9.87 -1.58
C PHE A 201 1.79 9.58 -2.28
N VAL A 202 0.87 8.86 -1.62
CA VAL A 202 -0.44 8.52 -2.18
C VAL A 202 -1.53 9.10 -1.30
N PHE A 203 -2.42 9.86 -1.93
CA PHE A 203 -3.53 10.52 -1.27
C PHE A 203 -4.85 9.93 -1.76
N GLY A 204 -5.61 9.30 -0.87
CA GLY A 204 -6.99 8.89 -1.12
C GLY A 204 -7.93 10.05 -0.80
N LEU A 205 -8.73 10.48 -1.76
CA LEU A 205 -9.66 11.60 -1.60
C LEU A 205 -11.04 11.18 -2.05
N ARG A 206 -12.05 11.38 -1.21
CA ARG A 206 -13.43 11.12 -1.60
C ARG A 206 -13.91 12.13 -2.65
N SER A 207 -14.62 11.64 -3.67
CA SER A 207 -15.02 12.43 -4.85
C SER A 207 -16.09 13.48 -4.58
N ASP A 208 -16.79 13.42 -3.44
CA ASP A 208 -17.84 14.39 -3.10
C ASP A 208 -17.29 15.82 -2.85
N ILE A 209 -15.97 15.94 -2.60
CA ILE A 209 -15.27 17.23 -2.53
C ILE A 209 -15.45 18.03 -3.82
N LEU A 210 -15.52 17.35 -4.98
CA LEU A 210 -15.68 18.00 -6.28
C LEU A 210 -16.99 18.78 -6.38
N GLN A 211 -18.01 18.40 -5.61
CA GLN A 211 -19.28 19.13 -5.55
C GLN A 211 -19.40 20.00 -4.30
N LYS A 212 -18.90 19.54 -3.16
CA LYS A 212 -19.04 20.23 -1.87
C LYS A 212 -18.06 21.40 -1.70
N GLU A 213 -16.82 21.23 -2.15
CA GLU A 213 -15.73 22.19 -1.99
C GLU A 213 -14.80 22.21 -3.22
N PRO A 214 -15.30 22.62 -4.41
CA PRO A 214 -14.56 22.54 -5.68
C PRO A 214 -13.23 23.31 -5.66
N ASP A 215 -13.21 24.51 -5.06
CA ASP A 215 -11.98 25.32 -4.94
C ASP A 215 -10.91 24.60 -4.09
N THR A 216 -11.34 23.95 -2.99
CA THR A 216 -10.46 23.13 -2.16
C THR A 216 -9.92 21.95 -2.96
N ALA A 217 -10.75 21.30 -3.77
CA ALA A 217 -10.34 20.17 -4.62
C ALA A 217 -9.29 20.59 -5.66
N GLU A 218 -9.54 21.66 -6.42
CA GLU A 218 -8.60 22.17 -7.42
C GLU A 218 -7.25 22.53 -6.79
N TRP A 219 -7.30 23.21 -5.65
CA TRP A 219 -6.11 23.57 -4.89
C TRP A 219 -5.32 22.36 -4.40
N LEU A 220 -5.99 21.36 -3.83
CA LEU A 220 -5.36 20.15 -3.29
C LEU A 220 -4.71 19.33 -4.41
N ILE A 221 -5.40 19.16 -5.55
CA ILE A 221 -4.87 18.50 -6.75
C ILE A 221 -3.60 19.19 -7.25
N ASP A 222 -3.60 20.52 -7.37
CA ASP A 222 -2.43 21.29 -7.80
C ASP A 222 -1.25 21.16 -6.83
N LEU A 223 -1.50 21.24 -5.52
CA LEU A 223 -0.44 21.09 -4.51
C LEU A 223 0.16 19.69 -4.47
N LEU A 224 -0.64 18.62 -4.61
CA LEU A 224 -0.12 17.26 -4.74
C LEU A 224 0.76 17.12 -5.98
N GLY A 225 0.37 17.73 -7.10
CA GLY A 225 1.17 17.75 -8.32
C GLY A 225 2.48 18.52 -8.17
N LYS A 226 2.52 19.59 -7.37
CA LYS A 226 3.75 20.35 -7.06
C LYS A 226 4.68 19.58 -6.11
N LEU A 227 4.12 18.96 -5.08
CA LEU A 227 4.87 18.17 -4.10
C LEU A 227 5.69 17.03 -4.75
N GLY A 228 5.19 16.41 -5.82
CA GLY A 228 5.89 15.37 -6.58
C GLY A 228 6.88 15.86 -7.64
N ARG A 229 7.08 17.19 -7.76
CA ARG A 229 8.00 17.82 -8.72
C ARG A 229 9.18 18.52 -8.06
N GLU A 230 9.15 18.71 -6.75
CA GLU A 230 10.28 19.29 -6.02
C GLU A 230 11.42 18.29 -5.85
N ASP A 231 12.64 18.71 -6.15
CA ASP A 231 13.84 17.85 -6.13
C ASP A 231 14.14 17.24 -4.75
N ASP A 232 13.76 17.96 -3.69
CA ASP A 232 14.01 17.63 -2.30
C ASP A 232 12.72 17.24 -1.54
N ALA A 233 11.65 16.85 -2.25
CA ALA A 233 10.44 16.26 -1.68
C ALA A 233 10.24 14.81 -2.15
N TYR A 234 9.02 14.45 -2.59
CA TYR A 234 8.72 13.12 -3.13
C TYR A 234 9.07 13.03 -4.62
N HIS A 235 9.50 11.85 -5.06
CA HIS A 235 9.81 11.57 -6.46
C HIS A 235 8.55 11.37 -7.31
N ALA A 236 7.46 10.96 -6.70
CA ALA A 236 6.15 10.84 -7.32
C ALA A 236 5.04 11.03 -6.28
N THR A 237 3.94 11.62 -6.71
CA THR A 237 2.70 11.75 -5.94
C THR A 237 1.56 11.07 -6.70
N CYS A 238 0.57 10.56 -5.97
CA CYS A 238 -0.60 9.91 -6.53
C CYS A 238 -1.87 10.40 -5.85
N LEU A 239 -2.92 10.61 -6.64
CA LEU A 239 -4.26 10.87 -6.14
C LEU A 239 -5.19 9.73 -6.57
N VAL A 240 -5.81 9.09 -5.59
CA VAL A 240 -6.89 8.13 -5.81
C VAL A 240 -8.20 8.83 -5.45
N MET A 241 -8.97 9.21 -6.48
CA MET A 241 -10.28 9.83 -6.30
C MET A 241 -11.35 8.75 -6.13
N ILE A 242 -11.90 8.62 -4.92
CA ILE A 242 -12.73 7.50 -4.49
C ILE A 242 -14.20 7.92 -4.46
N GLU A 243 -15.05 7.22 -5.21
CA GLU A 243 -16.49 7.44 -5.25
C GLU A 243 -17.27 6.28 -4.62
N TYR A 244 -18.19 6.62 -3.71
CA TYR A 244 -19.13 5.70 -3.10
C TYR A 244 -20.38 6.46 -2.60
N ALA A 245 -21.48 5.74 -2.40
CA ALA A 245 -22.77 6.32 -2.02
C ALA A 245 -22.73 7.03 -0.66
N ASP A 246 -23.41 8.18 -0.53
CA ASP A 246 -23.45 8.98 0.70
C ASP A 246 -23.94 8.22 1.93
N THR A 247 -24.81 7.23 1.75
CA THR A 247 -25.32 6.37 2.83
C THR A 247 -24.24 5.51 3.47
N LEU A 248 -23.09 5.34 2.81
CA LEU A 248 -21.95 4.58 3.30
C LEU A 248 -20.91 5.47 4.00
N ALA A 249 -21.08 6.79 3.95
CA ALA A 249 -20.16 7.70 4.62
C ALA A 249 -20.22 7.45 6.13
N PRO A 250 -19.07 7.25 6.79
CA PRO A 250 -19.05 7.16 8.24
C PRO A 250 -19.59 8.46 8.86
N PRO A 251 -20.15 8.41 10.09
CA PRO A 251 -20.69 9.60 10.77
C PRO A 251 -19.65 10.71 10.80
N THR A 252 -20.11 11.95 10.54
CA THR A 252 -19.26 13.14 10.35
C THR A 252 -18.20 13.28 11.44
N GLU A 253 -16.97 13.56 11.02
CA GLU A 253 -15.81 13.83 11.87
C GLU A 253 -16.15 14.82 12.99
N SER A 254 -16.15 14.35 14.23
CA SER A 254 -16.12 15.20 15.42
C SER A 254 -14.70 15.25 15.99
N GLY A 255 -13.75 15.81 15.24
CA GLY A 255 -12.40 16.04 15.76
C GLY A 255 -11.35 16.14 14.67
N GLU A 256 -10.45 17.11 14.85
CA GLU A 256 -9.22 17.22 14.07
C GLU A 256 -8.36 15.97 14.27
N GLU A 257 -8.08 15.27 13.18
CA GLU A 257 -7.12 14.18 13.14
C GLU A 257 -5.72 14.80 13.10
N LEU A 258 -5.18 15.08 14.29
CA LEU A 258 -3.75 15.24 14.49
C LEU A 258 -3.23 13.86 14.89
N GLU A 259 -2.52 13.20 13.97
CA GLU A 259 -1.63 12.09 14.34
C GLU A 259 -0.78 12.59 15.52
N ASP A 260 -0.75 11.86 16.65
CA ASP A 260 0.05 12.29 17.81
C ASP A 260 1.49 12.52 17.32
N PRO A 261 2.01 13.76 17.36
CA PRO A 261 3.32 14.06 16.79
C PRO A 261 4.43 13.21 17.43
N LEU A 262 4.25 12.78 18.69
CA LEU A 262 5.19 11.89 19.36
C LEU A 262 5.08 10.45 18.87
N ALA A 263 3.87 9.96 18.59
CA ALA A 263 3.66 8.66 17.96
C ALA A 263 4.18 8.63 16.52
N ALA A 264 3.87 9.66 15.72
CA ALA A 264 4.39 9.83 14.37
C ALA A 264 5.93 9.91 14.34
N ALA A 265 6.53 10.50 15.38
CA ALA A 265 7.98 10.56 15.59
C ALA A 265 8.60 9.29 16.20
N GLY A 266 7.80 8.23 16.42
CA GLY A 266 8.24 6.96 16.98
C GLY A 266 8.69 7.01 18.44
N LEU A 267 8.24 8.00 19.21
CA LEU A 267 8.55 8.17 20.64
C LEU A 267 7.60 7.39 21.55
N THR A 268 6.41 7.04 21.06
CA THR A 268 5.49 6.11 21.70
C THR A 268 5.41 4.83 20.86
N VAL A 269 5.26 3.68 21.52
CA VAL A 269 5.08 2.40 20.85
C VAL A 269 3.60 2.23 20.60
N ASP A 270 3.21 2.02 19.35
CA ASP A 270 1.84 1.66 18.99
C ASP A 270 1.48 0.35 19.72
N GLU A 271 0.62 0.42 20.75
CA GLU A 271 0.26 -0.76 21.57
C GLU A 271 -0.47 -1.83 20.74
N ASP A 272 -1.05 -1.45 19.59
CA ASP A 272 -1.68 -2.33 18.61
C ASP A 272 -0.70 -3.08 17.69
N ALA A 273 0.62 -2.87 17.84
CA ALA A 273 1.65 -3.41 16.93
C ALA A 273 1.90 -4.93 17.03
N GLY A 274 1.16 -5.63 17.91
CA GLY A 274 1.25 -7.06 18.15
C GLY A 274 -0.06 -7.80 17.88
N THR A 275 -0.88 -7.31 16.95
CA THR A 275 -2.24 -7.82 16.74
C THR A 275 -2.22 -9.31 16.42
N GLU A 276 -2.89 -10.09 17.27
CA GLU A 276 -3.01 -11.53 17.11
C GLU A 276 -3.66 -11.83 15.75
N LEU A 277 -3.41 -13.01 15.18
CA LEU A 277 -4.34 -13.55 14.20
C LEU A 277 -5.68 -13.74 14.93
N SER A 278 -6.58 -12.77 14.80
CA SER A 278 -7.91 -12.91 15.36
C SER A 278 -8.59 -14.12 14.71
N ASP A 279 -9.25 -14.91 15.54
CA ASP A 279 -10.07 -16.04 15.13
C ASP A 279 -11.40 -15.54 14.54
N VAL A 280 -11.31 -14.74 13.48
CA VAL A 280 -12.47 -14.31 12.70
C VAL A 280 -12.97 -15.53 11.91
N PRO A 281 -14.21 -16.00 12.12
CA PRO A 281 -14.71 -17.20 11.46
C PRO A 281 -14.69 -17.05 9.93
N PRO A 282 -14.30 -18.09 9.16
CA PRO A 282 -14.30 -18.03 7.70
C PRO A 282 -15.65 -17.60 7.10
N SER A 283 -16.76 -17.99 7.72
CA SER A 283 -18.11 -17.61 7.29
C SER A 283 -18.39 -16.11 7.42
N GLU A 284 -17.77 -15.41 8.39
CA GLU A 284 -17.86 -13.96 8.52
C GLU A 284 -17.09 -13.27 7.39
N VAL A 285 -15.92 -13.80 7.05
CA VAL A 285 -15.11 -13.31 5.92
C VAL A 285 -15.87 -13.50 4.60
N ASP A 286 -16.41 -14.68 4.35
CA ASP A 286 -17.18 -14.96 3.14
C ASP A 286 -18.41 -14.04 3.03
N ARG A 287 -19.10 -13.79 4.15
CA ARG A 287 -20.21 -12.82 4.20
C ARG A 287 -19.73 -11.40 3.91
N ALA A 288 -18.57 -10.99 4.43
CA ALA A 288 -18.02 -9.67 4.16
C ALA A 288 -17.70 -9.50 2.66
N LEU A 289 -17.00 -10.45 2.06
CA LEU A 289 -16.66 -10.41 0.63
C LEU A 289 -17.88 -10.35 -0.28
N ALA A 290 -18.95 -11.09 0.06
CA ALA A 290 -20.18 -11.10 -0.71
C ALA A 290 -20.98 -9.79 -0.61
N ASN A 291 -20.71 -8.95 0.39
CA ASN A 291 -21.46 -7.74 0.70
C ASN A 291 -20.59 -6.48 0.75
N LEU A 292 -19.40 -6.49 0.13
CA LEU A 292 -18.55 -5.30 0.04
C LEU A 292 -19.30 -4.19 -0.72
N PRO A 293 -19.37 -2.97 -0.17
CA PRO A 293 -19.94 -1.84 -0.86
C PRO A 293 -19.22 -1.54 -2.18
N ILE A 294 -19.98 -1.04 -3.15
CA ILE A 294 -19.45 -0.65 -4.46
C ILE A 294 -18.62 0.64 -4.28
N VAL A 295 -17.39 0.59 -4.77
CA VAL A 295 -16.47 1.73 -4.85
C VAL A 295 -16.05 1.90 -6.32
N THR A 296 -16.01 3.15 -6.78
CA THR A 296 -15.53 3.50 -8.12
C THR A 296 -14.35 4.46 -8.02
N ILE A 297 -13.36 4.32 -8.91
CA ILE A 297 -12.24 5.27 -9.00
C ILE A 297 -12.52 6.28 -10.12
N ARG A 298 -12.52 7.57 -9.78
CA ARG A 298 -12.80 8.67 -10.71
C ARG A 298 -11.54 9.14 -11.42
N HIS A 299 -11.15 8.38 -12.45
CA HIS A 299 -9.97 8.67 -13.27
C HIS A 299 -10.06 10.01 -14.02
N ASP A 300 -11.27 10.41 -14.42
CA ASP A 300 -11.53 11.65 -15.16
C ASP A 300 -11.25 12.93 -14.35
N ALA A 301 -11.30 12.82 -13.03
CA ALA A 301 -11.05 13.94 -12.12
C ALA A 301 -9.58 14.06 -11.69
N VAL A 302 -8.70 13.15 -12.13
CA VAL A 302 -7.30 13.10 -11.72
C VAL A 302 -6.39 13.33 -12.92
N PRO A 303 -5.52 14.36 -12.89
CA PRO A 303 -4.53 14.56 -13.94
C PRO A 303 -3.59 13.35 -14.10
N ASP A 304 -3.19 13.03 -15.33
CA ASP A 304 -2.36 11.86 -15.65
C ASP A 304 -1.11 11.72 -14.77
N HIS A 305 -0.44 12.84 -14.46
CA HIS A 305 0.79 12.83 -13.66
C HIS A 305 0.59 12.42 -12.19
N LEU A 306 -0.65 12.46 -11.69
CA LEU A 306 -1.08 11.98 -10.37
C LEU A 306 -1.77 10.60 -10.45
N SER A 307 -1.92 10.03 -11.65
CA SER A 307 -2.59 8.75 -11.83
C SER A 307 -1.84 7.61 -11.13
N PRO A 308 -2.54 6.58 -10.63
CA PRO A 308 -1.89 5.43 -10.02
C PRO A 308 -0.98 4.66 -10.98
N SER A 309 -1.32 4.63 -12.27
CA SER A 309 -0.46 4.07 -13.34
C SER A 309 0.90 4.78 -13.42
N THR A 310 0.88 6.12 -13.53
CA THR A 310 2.12 6.91 -13.63
C THR A 310 2.94 6.82 -12.35
N PHE A 311 2.27 6.85 -11.19
CA PHE A 311 2.94 6.73 -9.90
C PHE A 311 3.67 5.39 -9.75
N LEU A 312 2.98 4.26 -9.93
CA LEU A 312 3.57 2.94 -9.77
C LEU A 312 4.71 2.70 -10.76
N ALA A 313 4.54 3.14 -12.01
CA ALA A 313 5.60 3.07 -13.02
C ALA A 313 6.87 3.78 -12.54
N LYS A 314 6.75 5.05 -12.13
CA LYS A 314 7.88 5.86 -11.64
C LYS A 314 8.55 5.23 -10.42
N MET A 315 7.76 4.74 -9.46
CA MET A 315 8.31 4.14 -8.24
C MET A 315 9.11 2.87 -8.53
N VAL A 316 8.57 1.97 -9.38
CA VAL A 316 9.26 0.74 -9.79
C VAL A 316 10.54 1.08 -10.56
N GLU A 317 10.46 1.97 -11.55
CA GLU A 317 11.62 2.35 -12.38
C GLU A 317 12.74 2.95 -11.53
N ARG A 318 12.41 3.82 -10.58
CA ARG A 318 13.43 4.47 -9.75
C ARG A 318 14.19 3.48 -8.86
N VAL A 319 13.52 2.46 -8.33
CA VAL A 319 14.19 1.35 -7.63
C VAL A 319 15.12 0.59 -8.58
N LEU A 320 14.63 0.23 -9.77
CA LEU A 320 15.39 -0.55 -10.74
C LEU A 320 16.60 0.21 -11.29
N ASP A 321 16.52 1.53 -11.38
CA ASP A 321 17.61 2.40 -11.83
C ASP A 321 18.65 2.62 -10.72
N ALA A 322 18.23 2.66 -9.46
CA ALA A 322 19.11 2.83 -8.30
C ALA A 322 19.84 1.53 -7.88
N THR A 323 19.49 0.39 -8.47
CA THR A 323 20.03 -0.93 -8.10
C THR A 323 20.74 -1.61 -9.27
N PRO A 324 21.76 -2.44 -9.03
CA PRO A 324 22.43 -3.19 -10.10
C PRO A 324 21.54 -4.30 -10.69
N VAL A 325 21.88 -4.76 -11.89
CA VAL A 325 21.08 -5.72 -12.69
C VAL A 325 20.89 -7.09 -12.04
N ASN A 326 21.73 -7.45 -11.08
CA ASN A 326 21.62 -8.70 -10.33
C ASN A 326 20.58 -8.64 -9.20
N LEU A 327 20.07 -7.45 -8.86
CA LEU A 327 18.94 -7.26 -7.94
C LEU A 327 17.63 -7.12 -8.70
N HIS A 328 16.52 -7.46 -8.04
CA HIS A 328 15.15 -7.34 -8.55
C HIS A 328 14.92 -8.00 -9.92
N LYS A 329 15.56 -9.15 -10.16
CA LYS A 329 15.56 -9.85 -11.46
C LYS A 329 14.16 -10.13 -11.99
N VAL A 330 13.22 -10.51 -11.11
CA VAL A 330 11.84 -10.80 -11.49
C VAL A 330 11.13 -9.52 -11.95
N ALA A 331 11.30 -8.41 -11.24
CA ALA A 331 10.73 -7.12 -11.64
C ALA A 331 11.30 -6.63 -12.98
N ARG A 332 12.63 -6.71 -13.17
CA ARG A 332 13.26 -6.41 -14.46
C ARG A 332 12.72 -7.28 -15.58
N ARG A 333 12.55 -8.59 -15.34
CA ARG A 333 12.00 -9.54 -16.31
C ARG A 333 10.55 -9.21 -16.67
N ARG A 334 9.69 -8.91 -15.70
CA ARG A 334 8.29 -8.52 -15.96
C ARG A 334 8.21 -7.30 -16.88
N ARG A 335 9.06 -6.31 -16.67
CA ARG A 335 9.16 -5.12 -17.54
C ARG A 335 9.64 -5.47 -18.96
N MET A 336 10.58 -6.39 -19.10
CA MET A 336 11.04 -6.87 -20.41
C MET A 336 9.95 -7.66 -21.15
N ASP A 337 9.24 -8.53 -20.42
CA ASP A 337 8.19 -9.42 -20.94
C ASP A 337 6.83 -8.69 -21.15
N ALA A 338 6.80 -7.35 -21.06
CA ALA A 338 5.62 -6.54 -21.28
C ALA A 338 5.06 -6.77 -22.70
N GLY A 339 3.88 -7.39 -22.77
CA GLY A 339 3.21 -7.77 -24.02
C GLY A 339 3.53 -9.18 -24.55
N THR A 340 4.50 -9.91 -24.00
CA THR A 340 4.94 -11.20 -24.56
C THR A 340 3.98 -12.37 -24.28
N ARG A 341 3.08 -12.25 -23.29
CA ARG A 341 2.10 -13.32 -22.94
C ARG A 341 0.75 -13.22 -23.66
N ALA A 342 0.48 -12.16 -24.42
CA ALA A 342 -0.75 -12.10 -25.22
C ALA A 342 -0.67 -13.00 -26.47
N ASN A 343 0.53 -13.33 -26.97
CA ASN A 343 0.69 -14.17 -28.16
C ASN A 343 0.71 -15.68 -27.88
N SER A 344 1.06 -16.11 -26.67
CA SER A 344 1.18 -17.56 -26.38
C SER A 344 -0.14 -18.28 -26.16
N LEU A 345 -1.27 -17.57 -26.00
CA LEU A 345 -2.60 -18.19 -25.89
C LEU A 345 -3.40 -18.17 -27.19
N VAL A 346 -2.94 -17.45 -28.22
CA VAL A 346 -3.60 -17.39 -29.54
C VAL A 346 -3.01 -18.42 -30.51
N GLU A 347 -1.73 -18.77 -30.37
CA GLU A 347 -1.09 -19.78 -31.23
C GLU A 347 -1.42 -21.24 -30.84
N GLU A 348 -1.80 -21.52 -29.58
CA GLU A 348 -2.26 -22.87 -29.18
C GLU A 348 -3.71 -23.18 -29.62
N GLN A 349 -4.51 -22.18 -29.98
CA GLN A 349 -5.88 -22.40 -30.49
C GLN A 349 -5.99 -22.41 -32.02
N THR A 350 -4.92 -22.05 -32.74
CA THR A 350 -4.92 -22.01 -34.22
C THR A 350 -4.23 -23.21 -34.88
N HIS A 351 -3.69 -24.15 -34.09
CA HIS A 351 -3.07 -25.39 -34.59
C HIS A 351 -3.92 -26.66 -34.41
N GLU A 352 -5.15 -26.55 -33.88
CA GLU A 352 -6.15 -27.65 -33.81
C GLU A 352 -7.44 -27.32 -34.59
N ALA A 353 -7.30 -26.80 -35.82
CA ALA A 353 -8.42 -26.68 -36.77
C ALA A 353 -8.12 -27.38 -38.10
#